data_AF-A0A0C4E349-F1
#
_entry.id   AF-A0A0C4E349-F1
#
_cell.length_a   1.000
_cell.length_b   1.000
_cell.length_c   1.000
_cell.angle_alpha   90.00
_cell.angle_beta   90.00
_cell.angle_gamma   90.00
#
_symmetry.space_group_name_H-M   'P 1'
#
loop_
_entity.id
_entity.type
_entity.pdbx_description
1 polymer ?
#
loop_
_entity_poly.entity_id
_entity_poly.type
_entity_poly.pdbx_seq_one_letter_code
_entity_poly.pdbx_strand_id
1 'polypeptide(L)'
;MIPYGTSIKAALQCYRDYAAALIGRHGSRLSQPVIEVGRQLIAQCNYYTTPNAPQGPWETPPERLRRAERQAERPAEELHRAVQDLWARDIRREIRRRRSRKPQRASASYGGDWPSATPSAPSTQPSPSPSEGEPKKTPDVNDLELVQTSTEGLLCGMWALLGSLQAQLPPAVAPPTTSELRRLFGRLASTADNFYVDDIDAVLREWGLSRGVSLNLGVVMEGPASDGRFSYQIREGGDATIWIHHDNAEALWGAPYSHYSAMAGRAGGG
;
A
#
# COMPACT_ATOMS: atom_id res chain seq x y z
N MET A 1 -20.03 8.76 -23.50
CA MET A 1 -20.83 8.86 -22.26
C MET A 1 -21.10 7.44 -21.77
N ILE A 2 -20.31 6.93 -20.83
CA ILE A 2 -20.49 5.57 -20.30
C ILE A 2 -21.79 5.59 -19.46
N PRO A 3 -22.72 4.65 -19.65
CA PRO A 3 -23.94 4.62 -18.85
C PRO A 3 -23.58 4.50 -17.37
N TYR A 4 -24.20 5.34 -16.53
CA TYR A 4 -23.91 5.43 -15.09
C TYR A 4 -24.01 4.09 -14.34
N GLY A 5 -24.81 3.14 -14.86
CA GLY A 5 -24.95 1.79 -14.29
C GLY A 5 -23.75 0.86 -14.53
N THR A 6 -22.90 1.13 -15.51
CA THR A 6 -21.69 0.33 -15.80
C THR A 6 -20.61 0.56 -14.73
N SER A 7 -20.49 1.79 -14.23
CA SER A 7 -19.54 2.17 -13.17
C SER A 7 -19.86 1.49 -11.83
N ILE A 8 -21.14 1.43 -11.42
CA ILE A 8 -21.52 0.81 -10.14
C ILE A 8 -21.36 -0.72 -10.19
N LYS A 9 -21.65 -1.36 -11.33
CA LYS A 9 -21.39 -2.80 -11.50
C LYS A 9 -19.90 -3.11 -11.40
N ALA A 10 -19.05 -2.27 -11.99
CA ALA A 10 -17.60 -2.41 -11.87
C ALA A 10 -17.12 -2.24 -10.42
N ALA A 11 -17.69 -1.29 -9.65
CA ALA A 11 -17.39 -1.13 -8.24
C ALA A 11 -17.78 -2.35 -7.39
N LEU A 12 -18.95 -2.95 -7.65
CA LEU A 12 -19.38 -4.19 -6.98
C LEU A 12 -18.48 -5.39 -7.35
N GLN A 13 -18.04 -5.46 -8.60
CA GLN A 13 -17.03 -6.43 -9.05
C GLN A 13 -15.74 -6.26 -8.23
N CYS A 14 -15.24 -5.03 -8.07
CA CYS A 14 -14.06 -4.72 -7.24
C CYS A 14 -14.18 -5.24 -5.81
N TYR A 15 -15.33 -5.06 -5.16
CA TYR A 15 -15.54 -5.56 -3.79
C TYR A 15 -15.52 -7.09 -3.73
N ARG A 16 -16.08 -7.76 -4.75
CA ARG A 16 -16.06 -9.22 -4.86
C ARG A 16 -14.64 -9.75 -4.97
N ASP A 17 -13.85 -9.26 -5.93
CA ASP A 17 -12.53 -9.86 -6.15
C ASP A 17 -11.55 -9.45 -5.06
N TYR A 18 -11.69 -8.24 -4.51
CA TYR A 18 -10.97 -7.86 -3.29
C TYR A 18 -11.22 -8.85 -2.15
N ALA A 19 -12.49 -9.18 -1.87
CA ALA A 19 -12.84 -10.14 -0.83
C ALA A 19 -12.31 -11.55 -1.14
N ALA A 20 -12.43 -11.99 -2.40
CA ALA A 20 -11.93 -13.29 -2.86
C ALA A 20 -10.40 -13.39 -2.72
N ALA A 21 -9.66 -12.34 -3.11
CA ALA A 21 -8.22 -12.26 -3.00
C ALA A 21 -7.75 -12.29 -1.54
N LEU A 22 -8.42 -11.53 -0.65
CA LEU A 22 -8.09 -11.53 0.77
C LEU A 22 -8.36 -12.88 1.44
N ILE A 23 -9.49 -13.52 1.13
CA ILE A 23 -9.80 -14.86 1.64
C ILE A 23 -8.79 -15.88 1.08
N GLY A 24 -8.47 -15.83 -0.22
CA GLY A 24 -7.51 -16.73 -0.83
C GLY A 24 -6.11 -16.63 -0.24
N ARG A 25 -5.62 -15.39 -0.03
CA ARG A 25 -4.26 -15.13 0.47
C ARG A 25 -4.11 -15.31 1.98
N HIS A 26 -5.14 -14.94 2.75
CA HIS A 26 -5.05 -14.87 4.21
C HIS A 26 -6.02 -15.80 4.94
N GLY A 27 -6.86 -16.57 4.25
CA GLY A 27 -7.94 -17.35 4.85
C GLY A 27 -7.52 -18.29 5.97
N SER A 28 -6.35 -18.94 5.87
CA SER A 28 -5.82 -19.82 6.94
C SER A 28 -5.45 -19.08 8.23
N ARG A 29 -5.39 -17.75 8.19
CA ARG A 29 -4.91 -16.87 9.26
C ARG A 29 -5.99 -15.93 9.78
N LEU A 30 -7.09 -15.78 9.04
CA LEU A 30 -8.26 -15.00 9.44
C LEU A 30 -9.15 -15.82 10.36
N SER A 31 -9.92 -15.14 11.21
CA SER A 31 -10.92 -15.80 12.04
C SER A 31 -12.13 -16.22 11.19
N GLN A 32 -12.84 -17.27 11.62
CA GLN A 32 -14.02 -17.75 10.89
C GLN A 32 -15.12 -16.69 10.70
N PRO A 33 -15.41 -15.81 11.68
CA PRO A 33 -16.34 -14.70 11.47
C PRO A 33 -15.92 -13.76 10.32
N VAL A 34 -14.62 -13.45 10.20
CA VAL A 34 -14.11 -12.56 9.14
C VAL A 34 -14.20 -13.21 7.77
N ILE A 35 -13.93 -14.52 7.68
CA ILE A 35 -14.09 -15.29 6.45
C ILE A 35 -15.56 -15.28 6.02
N GLU A 36 -16.49 -15.40 6.97
CA GLU A 36 -17.92 -15.34 6.69
C GLU A 36 -18.35 -13.96 6.16
N VAL A 37 -17.85 -12.87 6.74
CA VAL A 37 -18.06 -11.51 6.22
C VAL A 37 -17.57 -11.38 4.78
N GLY A 38 -16.38 -11.89 4.45
CA GLY A 38 -15.87 -11.88 3.08
C GLY A 38 -16.72 -12.73 2.12
N ARG A 39 -17.23 -13.89 2.55
CA ARG A 39 -18.15 -14.72 1.74
C ARG A 39 -19.49 -14.05 1.51
N GLN A 40 -20.05 -13.40 2.51
CA GLN A 40 -21.28 -12.62 2.40
C GLN A 40 -21.12 -11.46 1.41
N LEU A 41 -19.98 -10.76 1.47
CA LEU A 41 -19.65 -9.71 0.51
C LEU A 41 -19.58 -10.24 -0.93
N ILE A 42 -18.89 -11.37 -1.16
CA ILE A 42 -18.82 -12.03 -2.47
C ILE A 42 -20.23 -12.41 -2.96
N ALA A 43 -21.04 -13.04 -2.11
CA ALA A 43 -22.39 -13.46 -2.46
C ALA A 43 -23.29 -12.26 -2.81
N GLN A 44 -23.21 -11.18 -2.03
CA GLN A 44 -23.92 -9.93 -2.28
C GLN A 44 -23.52 -9.33 -3.64
N CYS A 45 -22.22 -9.22 -3.92
CA CYS A 45 -21.75 -8.66 -5.18
C CYS A 45 -22.20 -9.51 -6.38
N ASN A 46 -22.07 -10.83 -6.30
CA ASN A 46 -22.56 -11.76 -7.34
C ASN A 46 -24.06 -11.61 -7.61
N TYR A 47 -24.86 -11.40 -6.56
CA TYR A 47 -26.31 -11.21 -6.71
C TYR A 47 -26.65 -9.95 -7.53
N TYR A 48 -25.85 -8.89 -7.45
CA TYR A 48 -26.10 -7.63 -8.17
C TYR A 48 -25.35 -7.53 -9.52
N THR A 49 -24.33 -8.34 -9.76
CA THR A 49 -23.57 -8.37 -11.02
C THR A 49 -24.06 -9.43 -12.01
N THR A 50 -24.89 -10.38 -11.58
CA THR A 50 -25.43 -11.44 -12.46
C THR A 50 -26.45 -10.89 -13.47
N PRO A 51 -26.38 -11.28 -14.77
CA PRO A 51 -27.24 -10.73 -15.83
C PRO A 51 -28.76 -10.90 -15.61
N ASN A 52 -29.17 -11.87 -14.80
CA ASN A 52 -30.57 -12.26 -14.58
C ASN A 52 -31.04 -12.03 -13.13
N ALA A 53 -30.40 -11.12 -12.38
CA ALA A 53 -30.81 -10.85 -11.02
C ALA A 53 -32.29 -10.40 -10.97
N PRO A 54 -33.16 -11.05 -10.17
CA PRO A 54 -34.58 -10.73 -10.13
C PRO A 54 -34.75 -9.24 -9.82
N GLN A 55 -35.43 -8.51 -10.71
CA GLN A 55 -35.74 -7.11 -10.51
C GLN A 55 -36.93 -7.04 -9.56
N GLY A 56 -36.71 -6.56 -8.33
CA GLY A 56 -37.79 -6.30 -7.41
C GLY A 56 -38.79 -5.32 -8.04
N PRO A 57 -40.10 -5.49 -7.81
CA PRO A 57 -41.14 -4.76 -8.55
C PRO A 57 -41.17 -3.23 -8.31
N TRP A 58 -40.32 -2.67 -7.43
CA TRP A 58 -40.48 -1.30 -6.93
C TRP A 58 -39.20 -0.46 -6.85
N GLU A 59 -38.00 -0.99 -7.16
CA GLU A 59 -36.76 -0.19 -7.16
C GLU A 59 -36.25 0.01 -8.59
N THR A 60 -35.91 1.26 -8.95
CA THR A 60 -35.26 1.53 -10.23
C THR A 60 -33.87 0.88 -10.26
N PRO A 61 -33.41 0.31 -11.39
CA PRO A 61 -32.11 -0.37 -11.46
C PRO A 61 -30.91 0.46 -10.94
N PRO A 62 -30.82 1.79 -11.17
CA PRO A 62 -29.73 2.59 -10.63
C PRO A 62 -29.76 2.74 -9.10
N GLU A 63 -30.93 2.86 -8.47
CA GLU A 63 -31.04 3.04 -7.01
C GLU A 63 -30.69 1.76 -6.26
N ARG A 64 -31.15 0.63 -6.78
CA ARG A 64 -30.81 -0.70 -6.25
C ARG A 64 -29.30 -0.94 -6.25
N LEU A 65 -28.62 -0.60 -7.35
CA LEU A 65 -27.17 -0.74 -7.47
C LEU A 65 -26.42 0.18 -6.50
N ARG A 66 -26.85 1.45 -6.32
CA ARG A 66 -26.25 2.36 -5.33
C ARG A 66 -26.44 1.87 -3.89
N ARG A 67 -27.60 1.29 -3.58
CA ARG A 67 -27.86 0.69 -2.28
C ARG A 67 -26.94 -0.51 -2.03
N ALA A 68 -26.78 -1.37 -3.05
CA ALA A 68 -25.88 -2.51 -2.99
C ALA A 68 -24.42 -2.09 -2.77
N GLU A 69 -23.96 -1.05 -3.45
CA GLU A 69 -22.61 -0.50 -3.29
C GLU A 69 -22.37 -0.01 -1.85
N ARG A 70 -23.28 0.81 -1.30
CA ARG A 70 -23.20 1.27 0.10
C ARG A 70 -23.24 0.12 1.11
N GLN A 71 -24.00 -0.93 0.81
CA GLN A 71 -24.06 -2.12 1.67
C GLN A 71 -22.77 -2.96 1.59
N ALA A 72 -22.05 -2.91 0.47
CA ALA A 72 -20.80 -3.64 0.25
C ALA A 72 -19.59 -2.97 0.95
N GLU A 73 -19.64 -1.66 1.17
CA GLU A 73 -18.57 -0.89 1.83
C GLU A 73 -18.24 -1.41 3.23
N ARG A 74 -19.25 -1.58 4.09
CA ARG A 74 -19.02 -1.95 5.50
C ARG A 74 -18.35 -3.34 5.65
N PRO A 75 -18.83 -4.42 4.99
CA PRO A 75 -18.13 -5.70 4.98
C PRO A 75 -16.71 -5.61 4.41
N ALA A 76 -16.49 -4.80 3.37
CA ALA A 76 -15.16 -4.63 2.78
C ALA A 76 -14.19 -3.93 3.74
N GLU A 77 -14.65 -2.90 4.46
CA GLU A 77 -13.87 -2.23 5.50
C GLU A 77 -13.55 -3.16 6.67
N GLU A 78 -14.50 -3.99 7.11
CA GLU A 78 -14.29 -4.96 8.18
C GLU A 78 -13.23 -6.00 7.79
N LEU A 79 -13.34 -6.54 6.58
CA LEU A 79 -12.36 -7.47 6.03
C LEU A 79 -10.97 -6.82 5.89
N HIS A 80 -10.91 -5.56 5.44
CA HIS A 80 -9.67 -4.79 5.36
C HIS A 80 -9.02 -4.61 6.74
N ARG A 81 -9.78 -4.18 7.75
CA ARG A 81 -9.28 -3.98 9.12
C ARG A 81 -8.75 -5.28 9.72
N ALA A 82 -9.42 -6.41 9.48
CA ALA A 82 -8.96 -7.70 9.97
C ALA A 82 -7.60 -8.10 9.37
N VAL A 83 -7.35 -7.79 8.10
CA VAL A 83 -6.05 -8.02 7.44
C VAL A 83 -4.99 -7.06 7.98
N GLN A 84 -5.32 -5.79 8.21
CA GLN A 84 -4.41 -4.83 8.86
C GLN A 84 -4.00 -5.30 10.27
N ASP A 85 -4.95 -5.79 11.05
CA ASP A 85 -4.69 -6.35 12.37
C ASP A 85 -3.78 -7.58 12.31
N LEU A 86 -3.97 -8.44 11.31
CA LEU A 86 -3.10 -9.59 11.06
C LEU A 86 -1.65 -9.14 10.80
N TRP A 87 -1.48 -8.16 9.91
CA TRP A 87 -0.18 -7.59 9.57
C TRP A 87 0.48 -6.93 10.79
N ALA A 88 -0.25 -6.13 11.54
CA ALA A 88 0.25 -5.50 12.76
C ALA A 88 0.68 -6.53 13.83
N ARG A 89 0.03 -7.71 13.89
CA ARG A 89 0.45 -8.81 14.77
C ARG A 89 1.72 -9.48 14.28
N ASP A 90 1.88 -9.66 12.98
CA ASP A 90 3.08 -10.25 12.40
C ASP A 90 4.32 -9.39 12.62
N ILE A 91 4.19 -8.08 12.36
CA ILE A 91 5.25 -7.11 12.62
C ILE A 91 5.66 -7.15 14.10
N ARG A 92 4.68 -7.15 15.02
CA ARG A 92 4.95 -7.25 16.46
C ARG A 92 5.65 -8.56 16.85
N ARG A 93 5.25 -9.69 16.27
CA ARG A 93 5.92 -10.98 16.50
C ARG A 93 7.35 -10.98 15.99
N GLU A 94 7.59 -10.40 14.83
CA GLU A 94 8.92 -10.32 14.24
C GLU A 94 9.85 -9.41 15.05
N ILE A 95 9.38 -8.23 15.48
CA ILE A 95 10.13 -7.36 16.41
C ILE A 95 10.49 -8.11 17.69
N ARG A 96 9.54 -8.88 18.26
CA ARG A 96 9.80 -9.69 19.46
C ARG A 96 10.86 -10.76 19.21
N ARG A 97 10.80 -11.47 18.07
CA ARG A 97 11.80 -12.47 17.68
C ARG A 97 13.20 -11.87 17.56
N ARG A 98 13.31 -10.72 16.92
CA ARG A 98 14.59 -9.99 16.80
C ARG A 98 15.14 -9.55 18.15
N ARG A 99 14.29 -9.08 19.05
CA ARG A 99 14.70 -8.70 20.42
C ARG A 99 15.11 -9.91 21.28
N SER A 100 14.47 -11.07 21.09
CA SER A 100 14.86 -12.31 21.79
C SER A 100 16.14 -12.93 21.24
N ARG A 101 16.49 -12.66 19.98
CA ARG A 101 17.82 -12.94 19.42
C ARG A 101 18.80 -11.88 19.94
N LYS A 102 19.13 -11.93 21.23
CA LYS A 102 20.33 -11.24 21.74
C LYS A 102 21.52 -11.71 20.89
N PRO A 103 22.41 -10.82 20.41
CA PRO A 103 23.68 -11.29 19.90
C PRO A 103 24.35 -12.07 21.03
N GLN A 104 24.70 -13.34 20.79
CA GLN A 104 25.68 -14.02 21.61
C GLN A 104 26.95 -13.19 21.49
N ARG A 105 27.10 -12.25 22.43
CA ARG A 105 28.33 -11.52 22.64
C ARG A 105 29.32 -12.61 23.02
N ALA A 106 30.18 -12.98 22.07
CA ALA A 106 31.31 -13.85 22.33
C ALA A 106 32.06 -13.24 23.51
N SER A 107 31.92 -13.86 24.67
CA SER A 107 32.72 -13.59 25.85
C SER A 107 34.13 -14.08 25.55
N ALA A 108 34.90 -13.24 24.83
CA ALA A 108 36.34 -13.37 24.76
C ALA A 108 36.89 -12.98 26.14
N SER A 109 37.06 -13.98 26.99
CA SER A 109 37.89 -13.93 28.19
C SER A 109 39.34 -13.70 27.75
N TYR A 110 39.83 -12.48 27.88
CA TYR A 110 41.27 -12.22 27.94
C TYR A 110 41.60 -11.84 29.39
N GLY A 111 42.25 -12.77 30.09
CA GLY A 111 42.98 -12.50 31.32
C GLY A 111 44.32 -11.86 30.99
N GLY A 112 44.78 -10.96 31.85
CA GLY A 112 46.10 -10.33 31.76
C GLY A 112 46.21 -9.13 32.69
N ASP A 113 47.09 -9.27 33.68
CA ASP A 113 47.35 -8.36 34.80
C ASP A 113 47.90 -6.95 34.41
N TRP A 114 47.48 -5.96 35.21
CA TRP A 114 48.11 -4.72 35.76
C TRP A 114 49.48 -4.21 35.21
N PRO A 115 49.79 -2.87 35.23
CA PRO A 115 49.67 -2.04 36.44
C PRO A 115 49.31 -0.55 36.33
N SER A 116 49.11 0.02 37.51
CA SER A 116 48.79 1.40 37.90
C SER A 116 49.69 2.50 37.34
N ALA A 117 49.08 3.65 37.00
CA ALA A 117 49.68 4.98 37.14
C ALA A 117 48.59 6.06 37.35
N THR A 118 48.99 7.10 38.08
CA THR A 118 48.28 8.16 38.81
C THR A 118 47.62 9.27 37.95
N PRO A 119 46.80 10.16 38.56
CA PRO A 119 45.85 11.03 37.85
C PRO A 119 46.47 12.34 37.36
N SER A 120 45.94 12.89 36.26
CA SER A 120 46.18 14.27 35.82
C SER A 120 44.90 14.92 35.33
N ALA A 121 44.82 16.24 35.60
CA ALA A 121 43.66 17.12 35.57
C ALA A 121 43.09 17.40 34.15
N PRO A 122 41.90 18.03 34.02
CA PRO A 122 41.04 17.93 32.85
C PRO A 122 41.52 18.86 31.72
N SER A 123 41.78 18.28 30.55
CA SER A 123 41.82 19.02 29.29
C SER A 123 40.40 19.11 28.73
N THR A 124 39.90 20.33 28.61
CA THR A 124 38.64 20.66 27.96
C THR A 124 38.70 20.24 26.48
N GLN A 125 38.25 19.03 26.16
CA GLN A 125 37.94 18.65 24.79
C GLN A 125 36.60 19.30 24.38
N PRO A 126 36.50 19.84 23.15
CA PRO A 126 35.23 20.26 22.60
C PRO A 126 34.31 19.03 22.54
N SER A 127 33.10 19.20 23.05
CA SER A 127 32.04 18.20 22.97
C SER A 127 31.92 17.68 21.54
N PRO A 128 31.93 16.37 21.28
CA PRO A 128 31.45 15.87 20.01
C PRO A 128 29.99 16.30 19.89
N SER A 129 29.70 17.09 18.85
CA SER A 129 28.34 17.36 18.41
C SER A 129 27.56 16.06 18.41
N PRO A 130 26.30 16.04 18.88
CA PRO A 130 25.47 14.86 18.76
C PRO A 130 25.44 14.52 17.27
N SER A 131 26.02 13.37 16.92
CA SER A 131 25.97 12.81 15.59
C SER A 131 24.53 12.93 15.12
N GLU A 132 24.31 13.78 14.12
CA GLU A 132 23.11 13.79 13.33
C GLU A 132 22.85 12.34 12.94
N GLY A 133 21.81 11.75 13.54
CA GLY A 133 21.36 10.44 13.14
C GLY A 133 21.07 10.55 11.66
N GLU A 134 21.82 9.80 10.85
CA GLU A 134 21.67 9.77 9.40
C GLU A 134 20.17 9.83 9.05
N PRO A 135 19.72 10.76 8.19
CA PRO A 135 18.34 10.75 7.74
C PRO A 135 18.07 9.35 7.19
N LYS A 136 17.06 8.68 7.78
CA LYS A 136 16.63 7.35 7.34
C LYS A 136 16.49 7.38 5.83
N LYS A 137 17.43 6.73 5.15
CA LYS A 137 17.50 6.64 3.70
C LYS A 137 16.16 6.11 3.22
N THR A 138 15.43 6.90 2.43
CA THR A 138 14.31 6.40 1.63
C THR A 138 14.78 5.16 0.87
N PRO A 139 13.97 4.09 0.81
CA PRO A 139 14.39 2.88 0.11
C PRO A 139 14.72 3.24 -1.34
N ASP A 140 15.90 2.80 -1.80
CA ASP A 140 16.25 2.93 -3.21
C ASP A 140 15.28 2.08 -4.02
N VAL A 141 14.97 2.50 -5.25
CA VAL A 141 14.08 1.79 -6.16
C VAL A 141 14.52 0.33 -6.36
N ASN A 142 15.83 0.08 -6.27
CA ASN A 142 16.46 -1.24 -6.38
C ASN A 142 16.20 -2.17 -5.19
N ASP A 143 15.80 -1.62 -4.04
CA ASP A 143 15.45 -2.35 -2.83
C ASP A 143 13.96 -2.73 -2.79
N LEU A 144 13.19 -2.30 -3.79
CA LEU A 144 11.76 -2.49 -3.87
C LEU A 144 11.39 -3.63 -4.82
N GLU A 145 10.38 -4.40 -4.43
CA GLU A 145 9.77 -5.46 -5.24
C GLU A 145 8.35 -5.10 -5.65
N LEU A 146 7.96 -5.61 -6.81
CA LEU A 146 6.64 -5.41 -7.38
C LEU A 146 5.62 -6.26 -6.64
N VAL A 147 4.57 -5.61 -6.14
CA VAL A 147 3.40 -6.25 -5.56
C VAL A 147 2.23 -6.01 -6.50
N GLN A 148 1.82 -7.07 -7.21
CA GLN A 148 0.72 -6.95 -8.16
C GLN A 148 -0.56 -6.48 -7.47
N THR A 149 -1.26 -5.57 -8.14
CA THR A 149 -2.55 -5.08 -7.70
C THR A 149 -3.65 -5.58 -8.63
N SER A 150 -4.90 -5.52 -8.19
CA SER A 150 -6.01 -5.93 -9.04
C SER A 150 -6.18 -4.96 -10.21
N THR A 151 -6.34 -5.50 -11.43
CA THR A 151 -6.73 -4.74 -12.64
C THR A 151 -8.21 -4.38 -12.66
N GLU A 152 -9.00 -4.87 -11.72
CA GLU A 152 -10.45 -4.78 -11.76
C GLU A 152 -10.99 -3.36 -11.51
N GLY A 153 -12.02 -2.99 -12.27
CA GLY A 153 -12.66 -1.67 -12.24
C GLY A 153 -11.73 -0.51 -12.58
N LEU A 154 -10.55 -0.81 -13.14
CA LEU A 154 -9.50 0.15 -13.48
C LEU A 154 -9.07 1.02 -12.27
N LEU A 155 -9.18 0.48 -11.05
CA LEU A 155 -8.76 1.15 -9.81
C LEU A 155 -7.32 0.80 -9.41
N CYS A 156 -6.56 0.16 -10.30
CA CYS A 156 -5.21 -0.31 -10.02
C CYS A 156 -4.26 0.80 -9.55
N GLY A 157 -4.39 2.03 -10.06
CA GLY A 157 -3.63 3.19 -9.57
C GLY A 157 -3.88 3.51 -8.09
N MET A 158 -5.14 3.46 -7.63
CA MET A 158 -5.49 3.69 -6.22
C MET A 158 -4.94 2.56 -5.33
N TRP A 159 -5.06 1.31 -5.77
CA TRP A 159 -4.54 0.17 -5.02
C TRP A 159 -3.00 0.14 -4.98
N ALA A 160 -2.35 0.50 -6.09
CA ALA A 160 -0.92 0.65 -6.18
C ALA A 160 -0.41 1.72 -5.20
N LEU A 161 -1.09 2.86 -5.15
CA LEU A 161 -0.77 3.91 -4.19
C LEU A 161 -0.96 3.45 -2.74
N LEU A 162 -2.10 2.81 -2.42
CA LEU A 162 -2.38 2.31 -1.07
C LEU A 162 -1.33 1.30 -0.61
N GLY A 163 -1.02 0.30 -1.45
CA GLY A 163 -0.04 -0.73 -1.12
C GLY A 163 1.36 -0.16 -0.95
N SER A 164 1.73 0.81 -1.79
CA SER A 164 3.04 1.47 -1.72
C SER A 164 3.18 2.36 -0.48
N LEU A 165 2.13 3.12 -0.14
CA LEU A 165 2.09 3.88 1.10
C LEU A 165 2.22 2.98 2.32
N GLN A 166 1.49 1.87 2.37
CA GLN A 166 1.59 0.91 3.48
C GLN A 166 2.99 0.32 3.65
N ALA A 167 3.71 0.11 2.55
CA ALA A 167 5.02 -0.51 2.57
C ALA A 167 6.18 0.47 2.75
N GLN A 168 6.04 1.71 2.28
CA GLN A 168 7.14 2.67 2.14
C GLN A 168 7.04 3.87 3.08
N LEU A 169 5.89 4.08 3.74
CA LEU A 169 5.74 5.21 4.65
C LEU A 169 6.72 5.17 5.83
N PRO A 170 7.20 6.34 6.28
CA PRO A 170 7.92 6.43 7.54
C PRO A 170 7.08 5.84 8.69
N PRO A 171 7.68 5.08 9.63
CA PRO A 171 6.92 4.42 10.71
C PRO A 171 6.09 5.33 11.61
N ALA A 172 6.35 6.63 11.61
CA ALA A 172 5.63 7.64 12.38
C ALA A 172 4.31 8.08 11.71
N VAL A 173 4.11 7.74 10.43
CA VAL A 173 2.96 8.18 9.62
C VAL A 173 2.05 6.99 9.40
N ALA A 174 0.82 7.06 9.90
CA ALA A 174 -0.17 6.03 9.64
C ALA A 174 -0.59 6.06 8.16
N PRO A 175 -0.68 4.92 7.46
CA PRO A 175 -1.13 4.86 6.08
C PRO A 175 -2.60 5.31 5.94
N PRO A 176 -3.02 5.77 4.75
CA PRO A 176 -4.42 6.10 4.51
C PRO A 176 -5.32 4.86 4.61
N THR A 177 -6.58 5.11 4.93
CA THR A 177 -7.65 4.12 4.70
C THR A 177 -8.10 4.11 3.24
N THR A 178 -8.70 3.00 2.81
CA THR A 178 -9.31 2.90 1.47
C THR A 178 -10.35 3.98 1.22
N SER A 179 -11.19 4.27 2.21
CA SER A 179 -12.28 5.27 2.10
C SER A 179 -11.73 6.69 2.01
N GLU A 180 -10.61 6.98 2.67
CA GLU A 180 -9.87 8.25 2.51
C GLU A 180 -9.34 8.41 1.09
N LEU A 181 -8.62 7.42 0.56
CA LEU A 181 -8.09 7.49 -0.80
C LEU A 181 -9.21 7.57 -1.84
N ARG A 182 -10.26 6.75 -1.71
CA ARG A 182 -11.41 6.77 -2.63
C ARG A 182 -12.05 8.17 -2.71
N ARG A 183 -12.21 8.84 -1.58
CA ARG A 183 -12.72 10.22 -1.54
C ARG A 183 -11.76 11.22 -2.20
N LEU A 184 -10.45 11.04 -2.03
CA LEU A 184 -9.45 11.90 -2.67
C LEU A 184 -9.42 11.70 -4.19
N PHE A 185 -9.38 10.46 -4.66
CA PHE A 185 -9.47 10.13 -6.08
C PHE A 185 -10.78 10.67 -6.68
N GLY A 186 -11.93 10.48 -6.01
CA GLY A 186 -13.21 11.03 -6.50
C GLY A 186 -13.29 12.56 -6.57
N ARG A 187 -12.40 13.28 -5.89
CA ARG A 187 -12.32 14.75 -5.94
C ARG A 187 -11.25 15.26 -6.90
N LEU A 188 -10.12 14.56 -7.00
CA LEU A 188 -8.90 15.04 -7.65
C LEU A 188 -8.60 14.37 -8.99
N ALA A 189 -9.06 13.14 -9.19
CA ALA A 189 -8.79 12.43 -10.42
C ALA A 189 -9.62 13.01 -11.57
N SER A 190 -8.97 13.11 -12.73
CA SER A 190 -9.58 13.55 -13.98
C SER A 190 -10.57 12.54 -14.56
N THR A 191 -10.41 11.25 -14.22
CA THR A 191 -11.25 10.14 -14.64
C THR A 191 -11.91 9.44 -13.45
N ALA A 192 -13.07 8.82 -13.69
CA ALA A 192 -13.77 8.03 -12.67
C ALA A 192 -13.15 6.63 -12.48
N ASP A 193 -12.45 6.15 -13.51
CA ASP A 193 -11.83 4.85 -13.64
C ASP A 193 -10.57 5.00 -14.53
N ASN A 194 -9.52 4.21 -14.25
CA ASN A 194 -8.17 4.32 -14.83
C ASN A 194 -7.43 5.61 -14.49
N PHE A 195 -6.89 5.69 -13.27
CA PHE A 195 -6.15 6.85 -12.78
C PHE A 195 -4.76 6.93 -13.41
N TYR A 196 -4.47 8.07 -14.03
CA TYR A 196 -3.15 8.34 -14.61
C TYR A 196 -2.15 8.75 -13.52
N VAL A 197 -0.86 8.68 -13.85
CA VAL A 197 0.25 9.08 -12.99
C VAL A 197 0.02 10.44 -12.32
N ASP A 198 -0.50 11.42 -13.06
CA ASP A 198 -0.81 12.77 -12.55
C ASP A 198 -1.94 12.78 -11.51
N ASP A 199 -2.98 11.95 -11.69
CA ASP A 199 -4.06 11.79 -10.71
C ASP A 199 -3.52 11.19 -9.41
N ILE A 200 -2.64 10.19 -9.55
CA ILE A 200 -2.01 9.52 -8.40
C ILE A 200 -1.08 10.49 -7.65
N ASP A 201 -0.31 11.33 -8.35
CA ASP A 201 0.53 12.38 -7.75
C ASP A 201 -0.32 13.38 -6.96
N ALA A 202 -1.40 13.88 -7.57
CA ALA A 202 -2.29 14.84 -6.94
C ALA A 202 -2.88 14.28 -5.64
N VAL A 203 -3.33 13.02 -5.66
CA VAL A 203 -3.88 12.34 -4.48
C VAL A 203 -2.81 12.12 -3.41
N LEU A 204 -1.61 11.65 -3.78
CA LEU A 204 -0.50 11.45 -2.84
C LEU A 204 -0.15 12.75 -2.13
N ARG A 205 -0.05 13.85 -2.88
CA ARG A 205 0.31 15.17 -2.35
C ARG A 205 -0.75 15.71 -1.42
N GLU A 206 -2.02 15.69 -1.83
CA GLU A 206 -3.11 16.16 -0.99
C GLU A 206 -3.20 15.34 0.31
N TRP A 207 -3.03 14.02 0.22
CA TRP A 207 -3.00 13.16 1.39
C TRP A 207 -1.80 13.46 2.28
N GLY A 208 -0.58 13.57 1.73
CA GLY A 208 0.63 13.90 2.48
C GLY A 208 0.50 15.23 3.23
N LEU A 209 0.02 16.27 2.55
CA LEU A 209 -0.26 17.58 3.15
C LEU A 209 -1.24 17.48 4.31
N SER A 210 -2.29 16.65 4.19
CA SER A 210 -3.25 16.42 5.29
C SER A 210 -2.63 15.76 6.53
N ARG A 211 -1.46 15.15 6.39
CA ARG A 211 -0.67 14.52 7.46
C ARG A 211 0.55 15.35 7.88
N GLY A 212 0.78 16.51 7.27
CA GLY A 212 1.95 17.34 7.52
C GLY A 212 3.25 16.73 7.01
N VAL A 213 3.19 15.91 5.96
CA VAL A 213 4.36 15.24 5.36
C VAL A 213 4.42 15.59 3.87
N SER A 214 5.58 16.03 3.40
CA SER A 214 5.83 16.26 1.99
C SER A 214 6.21 14.93 1.31
N LEU A 215 5.40 14.47 0.36
CA LEU A 215 5.63 13.20 -0.33
C LEU A 215 5.74 13.44 -1.84
N ASN A 216 6.71 12.75 -2.45
CA ASN A 216 6.90 12.71 -3.90
C ASN A 216 6.46 11.35 -4.46
N LEU A 217 5.90 11.35 -5.66
CA LEU A 217 5.62 10.12 -6.39
C LEU A 217 6.82 9.77 -7.29
N GLY A 218 7.35 8.56 -7.08
CA GLY A 218 8.28 7.90 -7.99
C GLY A 218 7.55 6.83 -8.80
N VAL A 219 7.89 6.69 -10.08
CA VAL A 219 7.28 5.73 -10.99
C VAL A 219 8.37 4.87 -11.61
N VAL A 220 8.25 3.55 -11.49
CA VAL A 220 9.04 2.57 -12.22
C VAL A 220 8.22 2.11 -13.41
N MET A 221 8.68 2.45 -14.61
CA MET A 221 7.99 2.17 -15.85
C MET A 221 8.70 1.06 -16.63
N GLU A 222 7.94 0.11 -17.17
CA GLU A 222 8.48 -0.85 -18.12
C GLU A 222 8.78 -0.14 -19.45
N GLY A 223 10.00 -0.35 -19.95
CA GLY A 223 10.42 0.08 -21.27
C GLY A 223 10.27 -1.01 -22.33
N PRO A 224 10.54 -0.68 -23.61
CA PRO A 224 10.64 -1.69 -24.65
C PRO A 224 11.69 -2.74 -24.27
N ALA A 225 11.55 -3.96 -24.76
CA ALA A 225 12.36 -5.11 -24.33
C ALA A 225 13.89 -4.91 -24.43
N SER A 226 14.36 -3.94 -25.21
CA SER A 226 15.76 -3.53 -25.32
C SER A 226 16.27 -2.63 -24.19
N ASP A 227 15.39 -1.87 -23.53
CA ASP A 227 15.76 -0.76 -22.64
C ASP A 227 15.49 -1.08 -21.17
N GLY A 228 14.83 -2.21 -20.87
CA GLY A 228 14.55 -2.66 -19.51
C GLY A 228 13.56 -1.76 -18.78
N ARG A 229 13.78 -1.55 -17.48
CA ARG A 229 12.94 -0.67 -16.63
C ARG A 229 13.62 0.68 -16.45
N PHE A 230 12.86 1.75 -16.55
CA PHE A 230 13.30 3.09 -16.17
C PHE A 230 12.49 3.60 -14.99
N SER A 231 13.09 4.44 -14.17
CA SER A 231 12.43 5.03 -13.02
C SER A 231 12.59 6.53 -13.03
N TYR A 232 11.52 7.26 -12.72
CA TYR A 232 11.53 8.71 -12.66
C TYR A 232 10.69 9.18 -11.48
N GLN A 233 11.00 10.38 -10.98
CA GLN A 233 10.16 11.08 -10.02
C GLN A 233 9.41 12.18 -10.76
N ILE A 234 8.14 12.38 -10.42
CA ILE A 234 7.36 13.46 -11.02
C ILE A 234 7.91 14.81 -10.56
N ARG A 235 8.43 14.86 -9.32
CA ARG A 235 9.02 16.05 -8.69
C ARG A 235 10.13 15.68 -7.71
N GLU A 236 11.03 16.64 -7.48
CA GLU A 236 12.08 16.57 -6.46
C GLU A 236 11.70 17.34 -5.18
N GLY A 237 12.29 16.98 -4.03
CA GLY A 237 12.23 17.79 -2.80
C GLY A 237 11.18 17.41 -1.73
N GLY A 238 10.62 16.21 -1.76
CA GLY A 238 9.74 15.69 -0.71
C GLY A 238 10.52 15.05 0.45
N ASP A 239 9.90 14.94 1.62
CA ASP A 239 10.46 14.27 2.81
C ASP A 239 10.68 12.78 2.54
N ALA A 240 9.83 12.18 1.70
CA ALA A 240 9.97 10.82 1.22
C ALA A 240 9.44 10.67 -0.21
N THR A 241 9.97 9.69 -0.93
CA THR A 241 9.46 9.26 -2.24
C THR A 241 8.69 7.96 -2.06
N ILE A 242 7.46 7.93 -2.57
CA ILE A 242 6.62 6.73 -2.66
C ILE A 242 6.69 6.23 -4.08
N TRP A 243 7.21 5.03 -4.28
CA TRP A 243 7.37 4.42 -5.58
C TRP A 243 6.17 3.54 -5.95
N ILE A 244 5.71 3.62 -7.19
CA ILE A 244 4.74 2.71 -7.81
C ILE A 244 5.31 2.14 -9.11
N HIS A 245 4.80 1.01 -9.56
CA HIS A 245 5.14 0.44 -10.87
C HIS A 245 4.04 0.73 -11.90
N HIS A 246 4.45 0.95 -13.15
CA HIS A 246 3.62 1.20 -14.32
C HIS A 246 4.07 0.27 -15.46
N ASP A 247 3.20 -0.63 -15.92
CA ASP A 247 3.56 -1.64 -16.92
C ASP A 247 3.70 -1.10 -18.36
N ASN A 248 3.25 0.13 -18.59
CA ASN A 248 3.36 0.85 -19.86
C ASN A 248 2.67 0.14 -21.03
N ALA A 249 1.62 -0.63 -20.74
CA ALA A 249 0.96 -1.49 -21.71
C ALA A 249 0.37 -0.74 -22.91
N GLU A 250 -0.12 0.48 -22.71
CA GLU A 250 -0.66 1.33 -23.78
C GLU A 250 0.43 1.66 -24.81
N ALA A 251 1.60 2.09 -24.35
CA ALA A 251 2.69 2.48 -25.24
C ALA A 251 3.40 1.28 -25.86
N LEU A 252 3.57 0.19 -25.11
CA LEU A 252 4.32 -0.99 -25.55
C LEU A 252 3.50 -1.92 -26.44
N TRP A 253 2.20 -2.07 -26.17
CA TRP A 253 1.37 -3.10 -26.79
C TRP A 253 0.05 -2.56 -27.37
N GLY A 254 -0.19 -1.25 -27.32
CA GLY A 254 -1.46 -0.67 -27.75
C GLY A 254 -2.65 -1.17 -26.93
N ALA A 255 -2.39 -1.58 -25.67
CA ALA A 255 -3.45 -1.96 -24.75
C ALA A 255 -4.40 -0.77 -24.53
N PRO A 256 -5.67 -1.00 -24.16
CA PRO A 256 -6.59 0.10 -23.90
C PRO A 256 -6.21 0.92 -22.67
N TYR A 257 -5.48 0.32 -21.71
CA TYR A 257 -5.06 0.94 -20.46
C TYR A 257 -3.77 0.30 -19.95
N SER A 258 -2.96 1.08 -19.25
CA SER A 258 -1.78 0.62 -18.51
C SER A 258 -2.19 0.15 -17.10
N HIS A 259 -1.45 -0.82 -16.56
CA HIS A 259 -1.64 -1.33 -15.22
C HIS A 259 -0.60 -0.76 -14.25
N TYR A 260 -1.06 -0.50 -13.03
CA TYR A 260 -0.22 -0.06 -11.93
C TYR A 260 -0.05 -1.15 -10.89
N SER A 261 1.15 -1.29 -10.35
CA SER A 261 1.43 -2.20 -9.24
C SER A 261 2.04 -1.45 -8.07
N ALA A 262 1.77 -1.94 -6.86
CA ALA A 262 2.40 -1.41 -5.66
C ALA A 262 3.87 -1.82 -5.63
N MET A 263 4.68 -1.06 -4.91
CA MET A 263 6.05 -1.43 -4.62
C MET A 263 6.27 -1.53 -3.12
N ALA A 264 7.00 -2.55 -2.69
CA ALA A 264 7.28 -2.79 -1.28
C ALA A 264 8.75 -3.14 -1.06
N GLY A 265 9.32 -2.81 0.10
CA GLY A 265 10.68 -3.22 0.43
C GLY A 265 10.82 -4.73 0.35
N ARG A 266 11.88 -5.22 -0.31
CA ARG A 266 12.21 -6.65 -0.34
C ARG A 266 12.19 -7.18 1.09
N ALA A 267 11.37 -8.19 1.33
CA ALA A 267 11.45 -8.94 2.57
C ALA A 267 12.86 -9.55 2.63
N GLY A 268 13.74 -8.95 3.44
CA GLY A 268 15.12 -9.41 3.57
C GLY A 268 15.11 -10.90 3.91
N GLY A 269 15.52 -11.72 2.94
CA GLY A 269 15.79 -13.14 3.16
C GLY A 269 17.02 -13.24 4.04
N GLY A 270 16.78 -13.45 5.34
CA GLY A 270 17.82 -13.66 6.36
C GLY A 270 17.35 -14.67 7.39
#